data_AF-A0A0C3D543-F1
#
_entry.id   AF-A0A0C3D543-F1
#
_cell.length_a   1.000
_cell.length_b   1.000
_cell.length_c   1.000
_cell.angle_alpha   90.00
_cell.angle_beta   90.00
_cell.angle_gamma   90.00
#
_symmetry.space_group_name_H-M   'P 1'
#
loop_
_entity.id
_entity.type
_entity.pdbx_description
1 polymer ?
#
loop_
_entity_poly.entity_id
_entity_poly.type
_entity_poly.pdbx_seq_one_letter_code
_entity_poly.pdbx_strand_id
1 'polypeptide(L)'
;MSYTCKLETGEYDIASTVDEKLLGVFPGPPRPVDPILVDTRPVKFFVEKFEGDSGCTYTIRVSEPSDGRYLRNVDGTVSASADDGIPQRWVISTYGEGTYT
;
A
#
# COMPACT_ATOMS: atom_id res chain seq x y z
N MET A 1 -22.19 -7.88 15.05
CA MET A 1 -21.79 -7.19 13.80
C MET A 1 -20.63 -7.97 13.23
N SER A 2 -20.74 -8.47 12.01
CA SER A 2 -19.66 -9.20 11.34
C SER A 2 -18.55 -8.20 11.00
N TYR A 3 -17.36 -8.37 11.57
CA TYR A 3 -16.15 -7.67 11.14
C TYR A 3 -15.68 -8.28 9.82
N THR A 4 -16.48 -8.10 8.76
CA THR A 4 -16.06 -8.51 7.43
C THR A 4 -15.09 -7.47 6.93
N CYS A 5 -13.82 -7.87 6.81
CA CYS A 5 -12.79 -7.06 6.18
C CYS A 5 -13.25 -6.68 4.78
N LYS A 6 -13.26 -5.38 4.49
CA LYS A 6 -13.97 -4.85 3.31
C LYS A 6 -13.15 -4.86 2.04
N LEU A 7 -11.82 -4.92 2.18
CA LEU A 7 -10.90 -5.05 1.05
C LEU A 7 -10.42 -6.50 0.99
N GLU A 8 -10.54 -7.11 -0.18
CA GLU A 8 -10.02 -8.45 -0.45
C GLU A 8 -8.51 -8.40 -0.70
N THR A 9 -7.85 -9.55 -0.58
CA THR A 9 -6.46 -9.67 -1.04
C THR A 9 -6.43 -9.57 -2.56
N GLY A 10 -5.54 -8.74 -3.12
CA GLY A 10 -5.44 -8.56 -4.56
C GLY A 10 -4.51 -7.45 -5.02
N GLU A 11 -4.44 -7.27 -6.33
CA GLU A 11 -3.73 -6.16 -6.97
C GLU A 11 -4.67 -4.98 -7.20
N TYR A 12 -4.19 -3.78 -6.85
CA TYR A 12 -4.96 -2.55 -6.91
C TYR A 12 -4.16 -1.41 -7.54
N ASP A 13 -4.85 -0.62 -8.37
CA ASP A 13 -4.46 0.75 -8.68
C ASP A 13 -5.01 1.67 -7.56
N ILE A 14 -4.12 2.43 -6.91
CA ILE A 14 -4.52 3.32 -5.80
C ILE A 14 -4.45 4.76 -6.28
N ALA A 15 -5.56 5.50 -6.13
CA ALA A 15 -5.64 6.92 -6.46
C ALA A 15 -5.86 7.76 -5.20
N SER A 16 -5.29 8.96 -5.18
CA SER A 16 -5.57 9.99 -4.19
C SER A 16 -6.97 10.58 -4.44
N THR A 17 -7.79 10.70 -3.40
CA THR A 17 -9.10 11.38 -3.51
C THR A 17 -9.00 12.90 -3.51
N VAL A 18 -7.81 13.48 -3.30
CA VAL A 18 -7.59 14.93 -3.31
C VAL A 18 -7.54 15.46 -4.75
N ASP A 19 -6.91 14.70 -5.65
CA ASP A 19 -6.62 15.12 -7.02
C ASP A 19 -6.88 14.03 -8.08
N GLU A 20 -7.41 12.87 -7.67
CA GLU A 20 -7.78 11.73 -8.52
C GLU A 20 -6.60 11.08 -9.26
N LYS A 21 -5.37 11.36 -8.82
CA LYS A 21 -4.16 10.86 -9.46
C LYS A 21 -3.65 9.59 -8.81
N LEU A 22 -3.08 8.72 -9.64
CA LEU A 22 -2.53 7.45 -9.20
C LEU A 22 -1.26 7.64 -8.36
N LEU A 23 -1.08 6.74 -7.41
CA LEU A 23 0.13 6.61 -6.63
C LEU A 23 1.19 5.86 -7.40
N GLY A 24 2.43 6.25 -7.19
CA GLY A 24 3.60 5.59 -7.76
C GLY A 24 4.82 5.71 -6.85
N VAL A 25 5.90 5.06 -7.24
CA VAL A 25 7.18 5.12 -6.51
C VAL A 25 8.07 6.19 -7.15
N PHE A 26 8.96 6.79 -6.35
CA PHE A 26 9.96 7.73 -6.84
C PHE A 26 10.70 7.19 -8.08
N PRO A 27 10.74 7.95 -9.20
CA PRO A 27 11.24 7.45 -10.49
C PRO A 27 12.77 7.51 -10.65
N GLY A 28 13.53 7.62 -9.56
CA GLY A 28 15.00 7.67 -9.60
C GLY A 28 15.68 6.31 -9.53
N PRO A 29 17.02 6.28 -9.41
CA PRO A 29 17.75 5.04 -9.14
C PRO A 29 17.19 4.35 -7.88
N PRO A 30 17.03 3.01 -7.87
CA PRO A 30 16.48 2.31 -6.72
C PRO A 30 17.26 2.62 -5.45
N ARG A 31 16.56 3.04 -4.41
CA ARG A 31 17.13 3.23 -3.07
C ARG A 31 16.55 2.19 -2.11
N PRO A 32 17.22 1.97 -0.97
CA PRO A 32 16.66 1.11 0.08
C PRO A 32 15.25 1.53 0.51
N VAL A 33 14.99 2.84 0.49
CA VAL A 33 13.70 3.46 0.78
C VAL A 33 13.40 4.49 -0.31
N ASP A 34 12.27 4.33 -0.98
CA ASP A 34 11.75 5.31 -1.95
C ASP A 34 10.35 5.79 -1.54
N PRO A 35 10.09 7.11 -1.53
CA PRO A 35 8.78 7.62 -1.16
C PRO A 35 7.71 7.22 -2.18
N ILE A 36 6.49 7.00 -1.69
CA ILE A 36 5.30 6.93 -2.52
C ILE A 36 4.89 8.36 -2.85
N LEU A 37 4.68 8.64 -4.14
CA LEU A 37 4.32 9.94 -4.65
C LEU A 37 3.00 9.86 -5.40
N VAL A 38 2.28 10.98 -5.41
CA VAL A 38 1.11 11.19 -6.27
C VAL A 38 1.59 11.72 -7.62
N ASP A 39 0.95 11.33 -8.72
CA ASP A 39 1.23 11.84 -10.08
C ASP A 39 2.65 11.56 -10.60
N THR A 40 3.19 10.41 -10.23
CA THR A 40 4.45 9.89 -10.81
C THR A 40 4.14 8.66 -11.68
N ARG A 41 5.18 7.98 -12.18
CA ARG A 41 5.05 6.66 -12.83
C ARG A 41 4.18 5.74 -11.95
N PRO A 42 2.92 5.47 -12.35
CA PRO A 42 2.02 4.68 -11.53
C PRO A 42 2.53 3.27 -11.37
N VAL A 43 2.30 2.68 -10.20
CA VAL A 43 2.54 1.26 -9.96
C VAL A 43 1.30 0.63 -9.36
N LYS A 44 1.17 -0.67 -9.54
CA LYS A 44 0.16 -1.46 -8.83
C LYS A 44 0.67 -1.82 -7.45
N PHE A 45 -0.26 -1.99 -6.53
CA PHE A 45 0.02 -2.45 -5.18
C PHE A 45 -0.69 -3.78 -4.95
N PHE A 46 0.04 -4.75 -4.40
CA PHE A 46 -0.55 -5.98 -3.91
C PHE A 46 -0.88 -5.79 -2.44
N VAL A 47 -2.17 -5.82 -2.13
CA VAL A 47 -2.70 -5.72 -0.78
C VAL A 47 -3.02 -7.12 -0.31
N GLU A 48 -2.41 -7.55 0.78
CA GLU A 48 -2.58 -8.89 1.32
C GLU A 48 -3.13 -8.81 2.73
N LYS A 49 -4.30 -9.43 2.92
CA LYS A 49 -4.91 -9.57 4.24
C LYS A 49 -4.05 -10.50 5.09
N PHE A 50 -3.73 -10.05 6.30
CA PHE A 50 -3.04 -10.89 7.26
C PHE A 50 -4.01 -11.94 7.82
N GLU A 51 -3.78 -13.22 7.51
CA GLU A 51 -4.62 -14.31 8.00
C GLU A 51 -4.48 -14.47 9.53
N GLY A 52 -5.61 -14.65 10.21
CA GLY A 52 -5.65 -14.85 11.67
C GLY A 52 -5.84 -13.59 12.51
N ASP A 53 -5.92 -12.39 11.91
CA ASP A 53 -6.27 -11.16 12.62
C ASP A 53 -7.76 -10.81 12.43
N SER A 54 -8.48 -10.61 13.54
CA SER A 54 -9.87 -10.13 13.55
C SER A 54 -9.99 -8.63 13.26
N GLY A 55 -8.86 -7.90 13.30
CA GLY A 55 -8.77 -6.46 13.09
C GLY A 55 -8.67 -6.01 11.63
N CYS A 56 -8.73 -6.92 10.67
CA CYS A 56 -8.61 -6.60 9.24
C CYS A 56 -7.34 -5.81 8.92
N THR A 57 -6.20 -6.37 9.35
CA THR A 57 -4.90 -5.80 9.03
C THR A 57 -4.37 -6.33 7.71
N TYR A 58 -3.63 -5.50 6.99
CA TYR A 58 -3.09 -5.78 5.67
C TYR A 58 -1.60 -5.48 5.61
N THR A 59 -0.88 -6.22 4.78
CA THR A 59 0.41 -5.79 4.25
C THR A 59 0.16 -5.21 2.86
N ILE A 60 0.99 -4.25 2.45
CA ILE A 60 0.90 -3.65 1.12
C ILE A 60 2.31 -3.68 0.54
N ARG A 61 2.45 -4.22 -0.67
CA ARG A 61 3.71 -4.22 -1.41
C ARG A 61 3.52 -3.67 -2.81
N VAL A 62 4.60 -3.20 -3.41
CA VAL A 62 4.61 -2.88 -4.84
C VAL A 62 4.39 -4.19 -5.62
N SER A 63 3.54 -4.16 -6.64
CA SER A 63 3.20 -5.31 -7.49
C SER A 63 3.90 -5.23 -8.85
N GLU A 64 5.18 -4.90 -8.84
CA GLU A 64 6.02 -4.94 -10.03
C GLU A 64 6.91 -6.19 -9.97
N PRO A 65 7.12 -6.93 -11.08
CA PRO A 65 7.81 -8.23 -11.05
C PRO A 65 9.22 -8.21 -10.45
N SER A 66 9.88 -7.05 -10.41
CA SER A 66 11.22 -6.87 -9.82
C SER A 66 11.24 -5.99 -8.57
N ASP A 67 10.08 -5.53 -8.10
CA ASP A 67 9.96 -4.65 -6.93
C ASP A 67 9.04 -5.31 -5.89
N GLY A 68 9.63 -6.09 -4.98
CA GLY A 68 8.92 -6.77 -3.90
C GLY A 68 8.82 -5.94 -2.61
N ARG A 69 9.07 -4.63 -2.67
CA ARG A 69 9.18 -3.77 -1.50
C ARG A 69 7.83 -3.53 -0.83
N TYR A 70 7.83 -3.51 0.50
CA TYR A 70 6.63 -3.24 1.29
C TYR A 70 6.47 -1.75 1.57
N LEU A 71 5.23 -1.29 1.65
CA LEU A 71 4.89 0.06 2.09
C LEU A 71 5.09 0.17 3.60
N ARG A 72 5.79 1.23 4.00
CA ARG A 72 6.08 1.57 5.39
C ARG A 72 5.90 3.06 5.64
N ASN A 73 5.61 3.41 6.89
CA ASN A 73 5.78 4.78 7.36
C ASN A 73 7.22 4.95 7.85
N VAL A 74 7.98 5.83 7.19
CA VAL A 74 9.35 6.18 7.55
C VAL A 74 9.34 7.67 7.87
N ASP A 75 9.50 8.01 9.15
CA ASP A 75 9.53 9.39 9.65
C ASP A 75 8.38 10.28 9.13
N GLY A 76 7.16 9.72 9.13
CA GLY A 76 5.96 10.43 8.67
C GLY A 76 5.71 10.38 7.16
N THR A 77 6.60 9.76 6.38
CA THR A 77 6.46 9.60 4.93
C THR A 77 6.14 8.14 4.57
N VAL A 78 5.11 7.92 3.75
CA VAL A 78 4.82 6.57 3.21
C VAL A 78 5.83 6.25 2.11
N SER A 79 6.54 5.13 2.24
CA SER A 79 7.63 4.74 1.36
C SER A 79 7.60 3.24 1.02
N ALA A 80 8.06 2.86 -0.17
CA ALA A 80 8.42 1.50 -0.52
C ALA A 80 9.82 1.20 0.02
N SER A 81 9.96 0.14 0.84
CA SER A 81 11.24 -0.25 1.46
C SER A 81 11.59 -1.72 1.21
N ALA A 82 12.88 -1.97 0.96
CA ALA A 82 13.47 -3.27 0.69
C ALA A 82 13.94 -4.03 1.94
N ASP A 83 13.67 -3.54 3.14
CA ASP A 83 14.14 -4.21 4.37
C ASP A 83 13.61 -5.64 4.49
N ASP A 84 14.51 -6.58 4.85
CA ASP A 84 14.23 -7.98 5.20
C ASP A 84 13.41 -8.15 6.51
N GLY A 85 12.83 -7.06 7.02
CA GLY A 85 12.10 -7.02 8.28
C GLY A 85 10.64 -7.49 8.17
N ILE A 86 9.98 -7.63 9.33
CA ILE A 86 8.54 -7.91 9.41
C ILE A 86 7.77 -6.80 8.65
N PRO A 87 6.91 -7.13 7.68
CA PRO A 87 6.08 -6.16 6.99
C PRO A 87 5.27 -5.29 7.95
N GLN A 88 5.19 -3.99 7.67
CA GLN A 88 4.31 -3.11 8.44
C GLN A 88 2.85 -3.50 8.18
N ARG A 89 2.04 -3.53 9.25
CA ARG A 89 0.61 -3.79 9.17
C ARG A 89 -0.17 -2.49 9.07
N TRP A 90 -1.14 -2.46 8.18
CA TRP A 90 -2.05 -1.36 7.93
C TRP A 90 -3.46 -1.77 8.27
N VAL A 91 -4.24 -0.88 8.88
CA VAL A 91 -5.68 -1.05 9.01
C VAL A 91 -6.32 -0.26 7.89
N ILE A 92 -7.06 -0.93 7.00
CA ILE A 92 -7.74 -0.29 5.87
C ILE A 92 -9.23 -0.26 6.18
N SER A 93 -9.77 0.96 6.36
CA SER A 93 -11.17 1.19 6.69
C SER A 93 -11.90 1.81 5.51
N THR A 94 -13.12 1.35 5.21
CA THR A 94 -13.93 2.02 4.19
C THR A 94 -14.41 3.37 4.69
N TYR A 95 -14.31 4.37 3.85
CA TYR A 95 -14.87 5.71 4.06
C TYR A 95 -16.03 5.98 3.09
N GLY A 96 -16.01 5.37 1.90
CA GLY A 96 -17.07 5.46 0.89
C GLY A 96 -16.99 4.29 -0.09
N GLU A 97 -17.88 4.25 -1.08
CA GLU A 97 -17.84 3.23 -2.12
C GLU A 97 -16.50 3.29 -2.87
N GLY A 98 -15.70 2.22 -2.79
CA GLY A 98 -14.35 2.18 -3.36
C GLY A 98 -13.32 3.13 -2.72
N THR A 99 -13.64 3.78 -1.60
CA THR A 99 -12.76 4.77 -0.94
C THR A 99 -12.36 4.31 0.45
N TYR A 100 -11.08 4.45 0.80
CA TYR A 100 -10.49 3.91 2.01
C TYR A 100 -9.57 4.90 2.73
N THR A 101 -9.36 4.66 4.03
CA THR A 101 -8.36 5.30 4.89
C THR A 101 -7.48 4.25 5.53
#